data_AF-A0A7C8YS08-F1
#
_entry.id   AF-A0A7C8YS08-F1
#
_cell.length_a   1.000
_cell.length_b   1.000
_cell.length_c   1.000
_cell.angle_alpha   90.00
_cell.angle_beta   90.00
_cell.angle_gamma   90.00
#
_symmetry.space_group_name_H-M   'P 1'
#
loop_
_entity.id
_entity.type
_entity.pdbx_description
1 polymer ?
#
loop_
_entity_poly.entity_id
_entity_poly.type
_entity_poly.pdbx_seq_one_letter_code
_entity_poly.pdbx_strand_id
1 'polypeptide(L)'
;LCIQVPRKVSSITAPVANDTLLVHWKEIVQSLNNYLNMMKANYVPSFLIRKVYTQVFSFINVQLFNSLLLRRECCSFSNAEHVKAGLAELENWCQDATEEYAGSAWDELKHIRQAIGFLVI
;
A
#
# COMPACT_ATOMS: atom_id res chain seq x y z
N LEU A 1 -5.28 28.75 32.27
CA LEU A 1 -6.47 29.51 31.85
C LEU A 1 -6.26 29.90 30.39
N CYS A 2 -7.02 29.49 29.38
CA CYS A 2 -8.33 28.82 29.27
C CYS A 2 -8.23 27.86 28.06
N ILE A 3 -8.45 26.54 28.20
CA ILE A 3 -9.71 25.82 27.93
C ILE A 3 -10.45 26.29 26.67
N GLN A 4 -10.39 25.46 25.62
CA GLN A 4 -11.55 25.12 24.79
C GLN A 4 -11.35 23.74 24.11
N VAL A 5 -12.35 22.88 24.29
CA VAL A 5 -12.55 21.56 23.64
C VAL A 5 -13.88 21.66 22.87
N PRO A 6 -14.24 20.70 22.00
CA PRO A 6 -13.96 20.60 20.57
C PRO A 6 -15.16 21.03 19.71
N ARG A 7 -14.95 21.51 18.48
CA ARG A 7 -16.02 21.48 17.47
C ARG A 7 -16.05 20.10 16.82
N LYS A 8 -17.06 19.31 17.19
CA LYS A 8 -17.47 18.12 16.44
C LYS A 8 -18.02 18.59 15.09
N VAL A 9 -17.18 18.58 14.07
CA VAL A 9 -17.64 18.72 12.69
C VAL A 9 -18.12 17.34 12.26
N SER A 10 -19.43 17.11 12.39
CA SER A 10 -20.09 15.96 11.78
C SER A 10 -20.11 16.18 10.26
N SER A 11 -19.02 15.86 9.56
CA SER A 11 -19.03 15.69 8.11
C SER A 11 -19.63 14.32 7.80
N ILE A 12 -20.97 14.26 7.83
CA ILE A 12 -21.73 13.12 7.32
C ILE A 12 -21.77 13.24 5.80
N THR A 13 -20.74 12.72 5.14
CA THR A 13 -20.75 12.22 3.75
C THR A 13 -19.43 11.51 3.48
N ALA A 14 -19.27 10.26 3.91
CA ALA A 14 -18.06 9.47 3.63
C ALA A 14 -18.22 7.93 3.49
N PRO A 15 -19.35 7.33 3.08
CA PRO A 15 -19.30 5.91 2.69
C PRO A 15 -18.74 5.75 1.25
N VAL A 16 -19.07 6.66 0.32
CA VAL A 16 -18.79 6.46 -1.11
C VAL A 16 -17.32 6.69 -1.50
N ALA A 17 -16.62 7.59 -0.82
CA ALA A 17 -15.21 7.90 -1.14
C ALA A 17 -14.24 6.78 -0.72
N ASN A 18 -14.51 6.09 0.40
CA ASN A 18 -13.66 5.00 0.87
C ASN A 18 -13.76 3.76 -0.02
N ASP A 19 -14.95 3.48 -0.58
CA ASP A 19 -15.16 2.34 -1.47
C ASP A 19 -14.41 2.50 -2.80
N THR A 20 -14.46 3.69 -3.42
CA THR A 20 -13.72 3.96 -4.67
C THR A 20 -12.21 3.89 -4.48
N LEU A 21 -11.73 4.35 -3.33
CA LEU A 21 -10.31 4.34 -2.99
C LEU A 21 -9.77 2.92 -2.76
N LEU A 22 -10.55 2.04 -2.13
CA LEU A 22 -10.19 0.63 -1.97
C LEU A 22 -10.19 -0.12 -3.32
N VAL A 23 -11.03 0.28 -4.27
CA VAL A 23 -11.06 -0.31 -5.62
C VAL A 23 -9.71 -0.16 -6.32
N HIS A 24 -9.06 1.01 -6.24
CA HIS A 24 -7.76 1.21 -6.89
C HIS A 24 -6.65 0.30 -6.34
N TRP A 25 -6.61 0.05 -5.03
CA TRP A 25 -5.66 -0.90 -4.45
C TRP A 25 -5.93 -2.32 -4.91
N LYS A 26 -7.21 -2.72 -4.99
CA LYS A 26 -7.60 -4.03 -5.52
C LYS A 26 -7.22 -4.21 -6.98
N GLU A 27 -7.32 -3.18 -7.82
CA GLU A 27 -6.86 -3.21 -9.21
C GLU A 27 -5.34 -3.40 -9.32
N ILE A 28 -4.56 -2.76 -8.43
CA ILE A 28 -3.11 -2.97 -8.34
C ILE A 28 -2.81 -4.42 -7.97
N VAL A 29 -3.44 -4.95 -6.92
CA VAL A 29 -3.27 -6.35 -6.48
C VAL A 29 -3.67 -7.33 -7.59
N GLN A 30 -4.78 -7.07 -8.28
CA GLN A 30 -5.19 -7.88 -9.43
C GLN A 30 -4.14 -7.87 -10.54
N SER A 31 -3.51 -6.72 -10.81
CA SER A 31 -2.43 -6.61 -11.78
C SER A 31 -1.22 -7.44 -11.38
N LEU A 32 -0.80 -7.38 -10.11
CA LEU A 32 0.27 -8.24 -9.58
C LEU A 32 -0.08 -9.72 -9.77
N ASN A 33 -1.30 -10.13 -9.42
CA ASN A 33 -1.74 -11.51 -9.60
C ASN A 33 -1.73 -11.95 -11.07
N ASN A 34 -2.19 -11.09 -11.99
CA ASN A 34 -2.18 -11.38 -13.42
C ASN A 34 -0.76 -11.60 -13.96
N TYR A 35 0.19 -10.74 -13.60
CA TYR A 35 1.58 -10.90 -14.00
C TYR A 35 2.23 -12.15 -13.38
N LEU A 36 1.93 -12.46 -12.13
CA LEU A 36 2.41 -13.68 -11.48
C LEU A 36 1.92 -14.92 -12.23
N ASN A 37 0.61 -15.00 -12.51
CA ASN A 37 0.01 -16.11 -13.23
C ASN A 37 0.57 -16.24 -14.65
N MET A 38 0.81 -15.11 -15.32
CA MET A 38 1.43 -15.11 -16.65
C MET A 38 2.86 -15.64 -16.61
N MET A 39 3.68 -15.22 -15.66
CA MET A 39 5.05 -15.74 -15.50
C MET A 39 5.06 -17.23 -15.17
N LYS A 40 4.15 -17.70 -14.30
CA LYS A 40 3.97 -19.12 -13.98
C LYS A 40 3.58 -19.94 -15.22
N ALA A 41 2.63 -19.45 -16.01
CA ALA A 41 2.19 -20.09 -17.24
C ALA A 41 3.29 -20.18 -18.31
N ASN A 42 4.28 -19.27 -18.26
CA ASN A 42 5.44 -19.27 -19.16
C ASN A 42 6.68 -19.95 -18.56
N TYR A 43 6.52 -20.73 -17.49
CA TYR A 43 7.60 -21.49 -16.84
C TYR A 43 8.79 -20.62 -16.40
N VAL A 44 8.55 -19.34 -16.07
CA VAL A 44 9.59 -18.48 -15.53
C VAL A 44 10.03 -19.04 -14.17
N PRO A 45 11.33 -19.32 -13.96
CA PRO A 45 11.83 -19.81 -12.69
C PRO A 45 11.43 -18.90 -11.50
N SER A 46 11.02 -19.50 -10.39
CA SER A 46 10.53 -18.79 -9.20
C SER A 46 11.53 -17.78 -8.64
N PHE A 47 12.84 -18.06 -8.71
CA PHE A 47 13.86 -17.12 -8.27
C PHE A 47 13.90 -15.82 -9.11
N LEU A 48 13.57 -15.88 -10.40
CA LEU A 48 13.45 -14.69 -11.25
C LEU A 48 12.17 -13.93 -10.93
N ILE A 49 11.05 -14.63 -10.77
CA ILE A 49 9.77 -14.03 -10.35
C ILE A 49 9.95 -13.27 -9.04
N ARG A 50 10.65 -13.87 -8.06
CA ARG A 50 10.97 -13.23 -6.79
C ARG A 50 11.76 -11.94 -6.98
N LYS A 51 12.80 -11.95 -7.82
CA LYS A 51 13.59 -10.74 -8.11
C LYS A 51 12.75 -9.64 -8.76
N VAL A 52 11.83 -10.00 -9.66
CA VAL A 52 10.89 -9.04 -10.26
C VAL A 52 10.02 -8.41 -9.18
N TYR A 53 9.39 -9.19 -8.30
CA TYR A 53 8.52 -8.62 -7.28
C TYR A 53 9.27 -7.84 -6.20
N THR A 54 10.50 -8.23 -5.84
CA THR A 54 11.37 -7.39 -5.00
C THR A 54 11.53 -6.00 -5.62
N GLN A 55 11.83 -5.92 -6.92
CA GLN A 55 11.99 -4.63 -7.61
C GLN A 55 10.66 -3.84 -7.70
N VAL A 56 9.55 -4.52 -7.99
CA VAL A 56 8.22 -3.89 -8.04
C VAL A 56 7.84 -3.29 -6.68
N PHE A 57 8.06 -4.01 -5.58
CA PHE A 57 7.74 -3.52 -4.24
C PHE A 57 8.69 -2.39 -3.82
N SER A 58 9.97 -2.46 -4.18
CA SER A 58 10.92 -1.37 -3.97
C SER A 58 10.51 -0.10 -4.73
N PHE A 59 10.02 -0.26 -5.96
CA PHE A 59 9.46 0.84 -6.74
C PHE A 59 8.22 1.45 -6.09
N ILE A 60 7.25 0.63 -5.66
CA ILE A 60 6.06 1.09 -4.92
C ILE A 60 6.46 1.89 -3.67
N ASN A 61 7.42 1.35 -2.90
CA ASN A 61 7.94 2.02 -1.70
C ASN A 61 8.45 3.42 -2.02
N VAL A 62 9.34 3.55 -3.02
CA VAL A 62 9.92 4.83 -3.42
C VAL A 62 8.85 5.79 -3.93
N GLN A 63 7.90 5.33 -4.76
CA GLN A 63 6.84 6.19 -5.32
C GLN A 63 5.93 6.76 -4.23
N LEU A 64 5.45 5.91 -3.32
CA LEU A 64 4.57 6.34 -2.23
C LEU A 64 5.31 7.23 -1.23
N PHE A 65 6.54 6.84 -0.86
CA PHE A 65 7.34 7.61 0.09
C PHE A 65 7.72 8.99 -0.47
N ASN A 66 8.13 9.05 -1.74
CA ASN A 66 8.42 10.34 -2.39
C ASN A 66 7.17 11.20 -2.50
N SER A 67 6.00 10.61 -2.75
CA SER A 67 4.74 11.36 -2.78
C SER A 67 4.45 12.02 -1.42
N LEU A 68 4.68 11.31 -0.31
CA LEU A 68 4.55 11.89 1.03
C LEU A 68 5.57 13.00 1.30
N LEU A 69 6.84 12.81 0.92
CA LEU A 69 7.89 13.79 1.17
C LEU A 69 7.73 15.08 0.36
N LEU A 70 7.25 14.97 -0.88
CA LEU A 70 7.20 16.09 -1.81
C LEU A 70 5.87 16.86 -1.75
N ARG A 71 4.81 16.28 -1.18
CA ARG A 71 3.46 16.85 -1.24
C ARG A 71 2.82 16.90 0.15
N ARG A 72 2.68 18.11 0.69
CA ARG A 72 2.16 18.35 2.05
C ARG A 72 0.73 17.81 2.23
N GLU A 73 -0.08 17.85 1.19
CA GLU A 73 -1.46 17.36 1.20
C GLU A 73 -1.56 15.84 1.42
N CYS A 74 -0.49 15.09 1.13
CA CYS A 74 -0.44 13.64 1.36
C CYS A 74 -0.17 13.30 2.84
N CYS A 75 0.32 14.24 3.65
CA CYS A 75 0.64 14.03 5.07
C CYS A 75 -0.57 14.33 5.98
N SER A 76 -1.67 13.62 5.77
CA SER A 76 -2.89 13.71 6.59
C SER A 76 -3.29 12.35 7.14
N PHE A 77 -3.98 12.34 8.29
CA PHE A 77 -4.48 11.10 8.90
C PHE A 77 -5.36 10.29 7.94
N SER A 78 -6.26 10.96 7.21
CA SER A 78 -7.12 10.29 6.21
C SER A 78 -6.33 9.63 5.08
N ASN A 79 -5.27 10.30 4.58
CA ASN A 79 -4.42 9.71 3.56
C ASN A 79 -3.59 8.55 4.13
N ALA A 80 -3.15 8.67 5.38
CA ALA A 80 -2.40 7.62 6.05
C ALA A 80 -3.24 6.34 6.22
N GLU A 81 -4.49 6.46 6.66
CA GLU A 81 -5.41 5.32 6.76
C GLU A 81 -5.71 4.70 5.38
N HIS A 82 -5.82 5.52 4.32
CA HIS A 82 -5.98 5.03 2.96
C HIS A 82 -4.76 4.21 2.49
N VAL A 83 -3.55 4.74 2.66
CA VAL A 83 -2.32 4.02 2.30
C VAL A 83 -2.13 2.77 3.17
N LYS A 84 -2.50 2.83 4.46
CA LYS A 84 -2.47 1.67 5.36
C LYS A 84 -3.38 0.53 4.88
N ALA A 85 -4.59 0.83 4.41
CA ALA A 85 -5.46 -0.17 3.81
C ALA A 85 -4.82 -0.80 2.56
N GLY A 86 -4.22 0.01 1.69
CA GLY A 86 -3.47 -0.47 0.54
C GLY A 86 -2.27 -1.35 0.89
N LEU A 87 -1.50 -0.98 1.92
CA LEU A 87 -0.39 -1.78 2.44
C LEU A 87 -0.87 -3.14 2.97
N ALA A 88 -2.05 -3.21 3.61
CA ALA A 88 -2.63 -4.47 4.05
C ALA A 88 -3.01 -5.38 2.87
N GLU A 89 -3.59 -4.83 1.79
CA GLU A 89 -3.87 -5.58 0.56
C GLU A 89 -2.58 -6.13 -0.08
N LEU A 90 -1.48 -5.35 -0.08
CA LEU A 90 -0.18 -5.81 -0.57
C LEU A 90 0.47 -6.87 0.34
N GLU A 91 0.28 -6.78 1.66
CA GLU A 91 0.74 -7.80 2.61
C GLU A 91 0.01 -9.12 2.39
N ASN A 92 -1.32 -9.07 2.24
CA ASN A 92 -2.15 -10.24 1.93
C ASN A 92 -1.71 -10.87 0.60
N TRP A 93 -1.47 -10.07 -0.43
CA TRP A 93 -0.95 -10.58 -1.71
C TRP A 93 0.39 -11.31 -1.55
N CYS A 94 1.30 -10.81 -0.69
CA CYS A 94 2.57 -11.50 -0.42
C CYS A 94 2.34 -12.86 0.28
N GLN A 95 1.36 -12.95 1.17
CA GLN A 95 0.99 -14.21 1.83
C GLN A 95 0.43 -15.20 0.82
N ASP A 96 -0.48 -14.76 -0.05
CA ASP A 96 -1.10 -15.59 -1.10
C ASP A 96 -0.08 -16.06 -2.15
N ALA A 97 0.86 -15.17 -2.54
CA ALA A 97 1.97 -15.51 -3.44
C ALA A 97 3.02 -16.40 -2.77
N THR A 98 2.99 -16.54 -1.45
CA THR A 98 3.90 -17.35 -0.62
C THR A 98 5.38 -16.95 -0.71
N GLU A 99 6.22 -17.55 0.14
CA GLU A 99 7.66 -17.34 0.09
C GLU A 99 8.27 -17.73 -1.27
N GLU A 100 7.68 -18.68 -2.00
CA GLU A 100 8.16 -19.13 -3.31
C GLU A 100 8.31 -17.94 -4.27
N TYR A 101 7.25 -17.13 -4.42
CA TYR A 101 7.18 -16.05 -5.40
C TYR A 101 7.36 -14.66 -4.80
N ALA A 102 6.84 -14.37 -3.61
CA ALA A 102 6.98 -13.06 -2.97
C ALA A 102 8.37 -12.89 -2.33
N GLY A 103 8.90 -13.94 -1.69
CA GLY A 103 10.15 -13.88 -0.94
C GLY A 103 10.18 -12.70 0.04
N SER A 104 11.22 -11.87 -0.03
CA SER A 104 11.39 -10.67 0.82
C SER A 104 10.77 -9.39 0.23
N ALA A 105 9.84 -9.48 -0.73
CA ALA A 105 9.24 -8.30 -1.36
C ALA A 105 8.55 -7.37 -0.34
N TRP A 106 7.93 -7.92 0.70
CA TRP A 106 7.28 -7.13 1.76
C TRP A 106 8.26 -6.20 2.52
N ASP A 107 9.52 -6.63 2.66
CA ASP A 107 10.55 -5.87 3.36
C ASP A 107 10.96 -4.60 2.60
N GLU A 108 10.75 -4.58 1.28
CA GLU A 108 11.04 -3.42 0.44
C GLU A 108 10.11 -2.23 0.74
N LEU A 109 8.93 -2.47 1.31
CA LEU A 109 7.95 -1.44 1.69
C LEU A 109 8.26 -0.74 3.03
N LYS A 110 9.45 -0.96 3.61
CA LYS A 110 9.81 -0.47 4.95
C LYS A 110 9.66 1.05 5.13
N HIS A 111 10.01 1.87 4.13
CA HIS A 111 10.02 3.33 4.31
C HIS A 111 8.59 3.89 4.35
N ILE A 112 7.74 3.45 3.42
CA ILE A 112 6.33 3.85 3.43
C ILE A 112 5.62 3.33 4.68
N ARG A 113 5.87 2.08 5.10
CA ARG A 113 5.28 1.50 6.32
C ARG A 113 5.65 2.30 7.57
N GLN A 114 6.91 2.70 7.71
CA GLN A 114 7.36 3.55 8.81
C GLN A 114 6.70 4.93 8.76
N ALA A 115 6.66 5.58 7.60
CA ALA A 115 6.04 6.89 7.43
C ALA A 115 4.55 6.88 7.80
N ILE A 116 3.81 5.87 7.35
CA ILE A 116 2.40 5.70 7.72
C ILE A 116 2.26 5.43 9.22
N GLY A 117 3.15 4.64 9.82
CA GLY A 117 3.19 4.43 11.27
C GLY A 117 3.30 5.73 12.08
N PHE A 118 4.08 6.71 11.59
CA PHE A 118 4.18 8.02 12.23
C PHE A 118 2.94 8.90 12.04
N LEU A 119 2.27 8.81 10.89
CA LEU A 119 1.12 9.67 10.55
C LEU A 119 -0.20 9.22 11.20
N VAL A 120 -0.25 8.01 11.76
CA VAL A 120 -1.45 7.44 12.41
C VAL A 120 -1.45 7.63 13.93
N ILE A 121 -0.38 8.20 14.50
CA ILE A 121 -0.27 8.58 15.93
C ILE A 121 -0.89 9.96 16.15
#